data_AF-A0A6Y0N2G1-F1
#
_entry.id   AF-A0A6Y0N2G1-F1
#
_cell.length_a   1.000
_cell.length_b   1.000
_cell.length_c   1.000
_cell.angle_alpha   90.00
_cell.angle_beta   90.00
_cell.angle_gamma   90.00
#
_symmetry.space_group_name_H-M   'P 1'
#
loop_
_entity.id
_entity.type
_entity.pdbx_description
1 polymer ?
#
loop_
_entity_poly.entity_id
_entity_poly.type
_entity_poly.pdbx_seq_one_letter_code
_entity_poly.pdbx_strand_id
1 'polypeptide(L)' 'MLKRFFITGTDTSVGKTVVSRALLQALASSGKSVAGYK' A
#
# COMPACT_ATOMS: atom_id res chain seq x y z
N MET A 1 -9.74 -14.44 6.62
CA MET A 1 -10.08 -13.04 6.96
C MET A 1 -9.27 -12.09 6.09
N LEU A 2 -9.90 -11.16 5.38
CA LEU A 2 -9.22 -10.16 4.56
C LEU A 2 -8.58 -9.07 5.44
N LYS A 3 -7.30 -8.75 5.20
CA LYS A 3 -6.60 -7.62 5.85
C LYS A 3 -6.66 -6.39 4.95
N ARG A 4 -6.94 -5.21 5.52
CA ARG A 4 -7.07 -3.93 4.80
C ARG A 4 -6.18 -2.88 5.47
N PHE A 5 -5.42 -2.16 4.66
CA PHE A 5 -4.57 -1.05 5.10
C PHE A 5 -5.09 0.24 4.48
N PHE A 6 -5.26 1.29 5.29
CA PHE A 6 -5.56 2.64 4.82
C PHE A 6 -4.31 3.51 4.97
N ILE A 7 -3.85 4.10 3.87
CA ILE A 7 -2.67 4.96 3.84
C ILE A 7 -3.15 6.40 3.68
N THR A 8 -2.94 7.19 4.73
CA THR A 8 -3.30 8.62 4.77
C THR A 8 -2.04 9.47 4.90
N GLY A 9 -2.18 10.79 4.80
CA GLY A 9 -1.08 11.73 4.95
C GLY A 9 -1.55 13.14 4.66
N THR A 10 -1.15 14.08 5.50
CA THR A 10 -1.67 15.46 5.57
C THR A 10 -1.38 16.24 4.30
N ASP A 11 -0.12 16.25 3.86
CA ASP A 11 0.30 17.06 2.72
C ASP A 11 0.11 16.34 1.39
N THR A 12 -0.08 17.11 0.33
CA THR A 12 0.08 16.61 -1.03
C THR A 12 1.54 16.26 -1.29
N SER A 13 1.78 15.27 -2.15
CA SER A 13 3.15 14.86 -2.55
C SER A 13 4.09 14.36 -1.45
N VAL A 14 3.63 14.15 -0.21
CA VAL A 14 4.40 13.57 0.91
C VAL A 14 4.82 12.09 0.72
N GLY A 15 4.66 11.53 -0.49
CA GLY A 15 5.11 10.17 -0.80
C GLY A 15 4.09 9.05 -0.53
N LYS A 16 2.82 9.35 -0.25
CA LYS A 16 1.76 8.34 -0.03
C LYS A 16 1.74 7.24 -1.10
N THR A 17 1.82 7.61 -2.38
CA THR A 17 1.82 6.65 -3.49
C THR A 17 3.06 5.75 -3.51
N VAL A 18 4.23 6.28 -3.14
CA VAL A 18 5.47 5.50 -3.06
C VAL A 18 5.35 4.45 -1.97
N VAL A 19 4.88 4.85 -0.77
CA VAL A 19 4.66 3.94 0.36
C VAL A 19 3.61 2.88 0.02
N SER A 20 2.47 3.27 -0.57
CA SER A 20 1.45 2.30 -0.99
C SER A 20 2.01 1.26 -1.96
N ARG A 21 2.80 1.67 -2.95
CA ARG A 21 3.42 0.74 -3.91
C ARG A 21 4.45 -0.18 -3.25
N ALA A 22 5.30 0.37 -2.39
CA ALA A 22 6.29 -0.42 -1.66
C ALA A 22 5.63 -1.49 -0.80
N LEU A 23 4.54 -1.16 -0.11
CA LEU A 23 3.77 -2.11 0.68
C LEU A 23 3.15 -3.23 -0.19
N LEU A 24 2.55 -2.87 -1.33
CA LEU A 24 1.99 -3.86 -2.27
C LEU A 24 3.08 -4.79 -2.82
N GLN A 25 4.23 -4.23 -3.21
CA GLN A 25 5.37 -5.01 -3.71
C GLN A 25 5.92 -5.97 -2.66
N ALA A 26 6.10 -5.51 -1.41
CA ALA A 26 6.58 -6.35 -0.32
C ALA A 26 5.59 -7.48 0.04
N LEU A 27 4.29 -7.19 0.04
CA LEU A 27 3.27 -8.21 0.29
C LEU A 27 3.21 -9.23 -0.85
N ALA A 28 3.25 -8.77 -2.10
CA ALA A 28 3.31 -9.65 -3.27
C ALA A 28 4.58 -10.53 -3.26
N SER A 29 5.75 -9.96 -2.94
CA SER A 29 7.01 -10.72 -2.85
C SER A 29 7.00 -11.75 -1.71
N SER A 30 6.16 -11.55 -0.69
CA SER A 30 5.92 -12.53 0.38
C SER A 30 4.90 -13.62 0.00
N GLY A 31 4.53 -13.73 -1.28
CA GLY A 31 3.58 -14.72 -1.80
C GLY A 31 2.12 -14.44 -1.49
N LYS A 32 1.77 -13.21 -1.09
CA LYS A 32 0.38 -12.83 -0.77
C LYS A 32 -0.32 -12.27 -1.99
N SER A 33 -1.57 -12.68 -2.20
CA SER A 33 -2.47 -11.99 -3.09
C SER A 33 -2.87 -10.65 -2.48
N VAL A 34 -2.59 -9.55 -3.18
CA VAL A 34 -2.77 -8.18 -2.69
C VAL A 34 -3.20 -7.27 -3.83
N ALA A 35 -4.05 -6.29 -3.53
CA ALA A 35 -4.50 -5.27 -4.46
C ALA A 35 -4.42 -3.88 -3.82
N GLY A 36 -4.11 -2.87 -4.64
CA GLY A 36 -4.11 -1.46 -4.24
C GLY A 36 -5.28 -0.70 -4.88
N TYR A 37 -5.90 0.18 -4.11
CA TYR A 37 -6.95 1.09 -4.56
C TYR A 37 -6.50 2.52 -4.25
N LYS A 38 -6.77 3.47 -5.17
CA LYS A 38 -6.46 4.89 -5.01
C LYS A 38 -7.74 5.70 -5.07
#